data_AF-A0A7V9JJ04-F1
#
_entry.id   AF-A0A7V9JJ04-F1
#
_cell.length_a   1.000
_cell.length_b   1.000
_cell.length_c   1.000
_cell.angle_alpha   90.00
_cell.angle_beta   90.00
_cell.angle_gamma   90.00
#
_symmetry.space_group_name_H-M   'P 1'
#
loop_
_entity.id
_entity.type
_entity.pdbx_description
1 polymer ?
#
loop_
_entity_poly.entity_id
_entity_poly.type
_entity_poly.pdbx_seq_one_letter_code
_entity_poly.pdbx_strand_id
1 'polypeptide(L)' 'AYGSAGPVPALVTVPLAERERFAETVASAASPIDDVRGTAAYRRHALSVLAARALERCLA' A
#
# COMPACT_ATOMS: atom_id res chain seq x y z
N ALA A 1 1.45 -8.11 4.07
CA ALA A 1 1.32 -7.09 5.14
C ALA A 1 2.40 -6.03 4.94
N TYR A 2 2.06 -4.74 5.00
CA TYR A 2 3.03 -3.64 4.89
C TYR A 2 3.45 -3.21 6.30
N GLY A 3 4.56 -3.77 6.79
CA GLY A 3 5.15 -3.31 8.05
C GLY A 3 5.58 -1.83 7.94
N SER A 4 5.46 -1.05 9.01
CA SER A 4 5.84 0.37 9.06
C SER A 4 4.99 1.35 8.23
N ALA A 5 3.81 0.95 7.77
CA ALA A 5 2.85 1.82 7.04
C ALA A 5 1.77 2.45 7.96
N GLY A 6 1.83 2.18 9.26
CA GLY A 6 0.91 2.66 10.29
C GLY A 6 1.34 2.11 11.66
N PRO A 7 0.63 2.48 12.74
CA PRO A 7 0.95 2.02 14.10
C PRO A 7 0.69 0.52 14.30
N VAL A 8 -0.19 -0.08 13.48
CA VAL A 8 -0.52 -1.51 13.49
C VAL A 8 -0.67 -2.03 12.06
N PRO A 9 -0.54 -3.35 11.81
CA PRO A 9 -0.86 -3.94 10.52
C PRO A 9 -2.33 -3.73 10.13
N ALA A 10 -2.57 -3.28 8.90
CA ALA A 10 -3.91 -3.17 8.33
C ALA A 10 -4.19 -4.33 7.35
N LEU A 11 -5.43 -4.83 7.36
CA LEU A 11 -5.93 -5.76 6.36
C LEU A 11 -6.70 -4.96 5.30
N VAL A 12 -6.28 -5.12 4.03
CA VAL A 12 -6.98 -4.55 2.87
C VAL A 12 -7.50 -5.70 2.02
N THR A 13 -8.78 -5.66 1.70
CA THR A 13 -9.44 -6.66 0.85
C THR A 13 -10.19 -5.94 -0.27
N VAL A 14 -10.11 -6.49 -1.47
CA VAL A 14 -10.87 -6.04 -2.64
C VAL A 14 -11.30 -7.27 -3.46
N PRO A 15 -12.44 -7.22 -4.17
CA PRO A 15 -12.79 -8.25 -5.14
C PRO A 15 -11.74 -8.36 -6.26
N LEU A 16 -11.54 -9.55 -6.82
CA LEU A 16 -10.60 -9.75 -7.94
C LEU A 16 -10.98 -8.95 -9.20
N ALA A 17 -12.28 -8.68 -9.38
CA ALA A 17 -12.80 -7.80 -10.43
C ALA A 17 -12.31 -6.35 -10.28
N GLU A 18 -11.93 -5.93 -9.07
CA GLU A 18 -11.45 -4.58 -8.75
C GLU A 18 -9.94 -4.53 -8.49
N ARG A 19 -9.19 -5.55 -8.95
CA ARG A 19 -7.74 -5.67 -8.72
C ARG A 19 -6.94 -4.42 -9.14
N GLU A 20 -7.41 -3.68 -10.14
CA GLU A 20 -6.79 -2.43 -10.61
C GLU A 20 -6.77 -1.32 -9.55
N ARG A 21 -7.75 -1.32 -8.64
CA ARG A 21 -7.85 -0.34 -7.54
C ARG A 21 -7.08 -0.75 -6.29
N PHE A 22 -6.59 -1.99 -6.23
CA PHE A 22 -5.98 -2.55 -5.02
C PHE A 22 -4.83 -1.68 -4.46
N ALA A 23 -3.97 -1.20 -5.35
CA ALA A 23 -2.83 -0.36 -4.98
C ALA A 23 -3.24 0.97 -4.33
N GLU A 24 -4.29 1.60 -4.88
CA GLU A 24 -4.86 2.82 -4.32
C GLU A 24 -5.51 2.56 -2.96
N THR A 25 -6.29 1.48 -2.83
CA THR A 25 -6.93 1.10 -1.55
C THR A 25 -5.88 0.82 -0.47
N VAL A 26 -4.76 0.17 -0.81
CA VAL A 26 -3.64 -0.03 0.10
C VAL A 26 -3.03 1.30 0.57
N ALA A 27 -2.78 2.22 -0.36
CA ALA A 27 -2.17 3.52 -0.02
C ALA A 27 -3.10 4.38 0.85
N SER A 28 -4.41 4.34 0.58
CA SER A 28 -5.44 5.05 1.34
C SER A 28 -5.64 4.48 2.75
N ALA A 29 -5.43 3.17 2.95
CA ALA A 29 -5.50 2.54 4.27
C ALA A 29 -4.26 2.80 5.14
N ALA A 30 -3.18 3.34 4.55
CA ALA A 30 -1.94 3.61 5.26
C ALA A 30 -1.97 4.94 6.03
N SER A 31 -1.34 4.96 7.20
CA SER A 31 -1.18 6.16 8.04
C SER A 31 0.29 6.35 8.44
N PRO A 32 1.21 6.57 7.47
CA PRO A 32 2.62 6.80 7.78
C PRO A 32 2.84 8.18 8.38
N ILE A 33 3.94 8.31 9.13
CA ILE A 33 4.49 9.58 9.60
C ILE A 33 5.59 10.06 8.66
N ASP A 34 5.94 11.34 8.76
CA ASP A 34 7.23 11.83 8.28
C ASP A 34 8.34 11.27 9.19
N ASP A 35 9.42 10.75 8.60
CA ASP A 35 10.64 10.42 9.34
C ASP A 35 11.88 10.59 8.44
N VAL A 36 13.06 10.26 8.96
CA VAL A 36 14.34 10.38 8.23
C VAL A 36 14.41 9.57 6.92
N ARG A 37 13.48 8.63 6.70
CA ARG A 37 13.38 7.82 5.48
C ARG A 37 12.46 8.44 4.44
N GLY A 38 11.71 9.50 4.78
CA GLY A 38 10.87 10.25 3.86
C GLY A 38 9.54 10.73 4.44
N THR A 39 8.83 11.53 3.64
CA THR A 39 7.52 12.10 4.03
C THR A 39 6.41 11.06 3.98
N ALA A 40 5.37 11.24 4.77
CA ALA A 40 4.13 10.48 4.76
C ALA A 40 3.49 10.46 3.36
N ALA A 41 3.54 11.59 2.64
CA ALA A 41 3.05 11.68 1.27
C ALA A 41 3.85 10.78 0.31
N TYR A 42 5.19 10.84 0.37
CA TYR A 42 6.04 9.97 -0.42
C TYR A 42 5.83 8.49 -0.10
N ARG A 43 5.69 8.16 1.19
CA ARG A 43 5.45 6.78 1.65
C ARG A 43 4.13 6.22 1.16
N ARG A 44 3.05 7.03 1.18
CA ARG A 44 1.76 6.65 0.57
C ARG A 44 1.91 6.38 -0.93
N HIS A 45 2.64 7.23 -1.65
CA HIS A 45 2.93 7.01 -3.07
C HIS A 45 3.72 5.72 -3.31
N ALA A 46 4.81 5.51 -2.57
CA ALA A 46 5.65 4.32 -2.68
C ALA A 46 4.86 3.03 -2.38
N LEU A 47 3.96 3.05 -1.40
CA LEU A 47 3.08 1.92 -1.09
C LEU A 47 2.17 1.55 -2.27
N SER A 48 1.58 2.53 -2.96
CA SER A 48 0.78 2.28 -4.16
C SER A 48 1.61 1.56 -5.25
N VAL A 49 2.83 2.05 -5.53
CA VAL A 49 3.72 1.43 -6.51
C VAL A 49 4.10 0.00 -6.13
N LEU A 50 4.49 -0.23 -4.88
CA LEU A 50 4.90 -1.55 -4.39
C LEU A 50 3.74 -2.54 -4.36
N ALA A 51 2.54 -2.09 -3.99
CA ALA A 51 1.32 -2.89 -3.99
C ALA A 51 0.94 -3.36 -5.39
N ALA A 52 0.99 -2.46 -6.37
CA ALA A 52 0.74 -2.80 -7.78
C ALA A 52 1.72 -3.87 -8.29
N ARG A 53 3.03 -3.69 -8.03
CA ARG A 53 4.07 -4.66 -8.44
C ARG A 53 3.95 -6.00 -7.73
N ALA A 54 3.55 -5.99 -6.45
CA ALA A 54 3.33 -7.23 -5.70
C ALA A 54 2.14 -8.01 -6.27
N LEU A 55 1.03 -7.32 -6.56
CA LEU A 55 -0.14 -7.93 -7.18
C LEU A 55 0.17 -8.51 -8.55
N GLU A 56 0.90 -7.78 -9.41
CA GLU A 56 1.35 -8.26 -10.71
C GLU A 56 2.13 -9.58 -10.59
N ARG A 57 3.08 -9.65 -9.64
CA ARG A 57 3.87 -10.87 -9.39
C ARG A 57 3.04 -12.04 -8.87
N CYS A 58 1.95 -11.79 -8.15
CA CYS A 58 1.07 -12.84 -7.64
C CYS A 58 0.08 -13.37 -8.70
N LEU A 59 -0.16 -12.60 -9.75
CA LEU A 59 -1.09 -12.96 -10.83
C LEU A 59 -0.38 -13.47 -12.09
N ALA A 60 0.95 -13.34 -12.16
CA ALA A 60 1.80 -13.97 -13.16
C ALA A 60 1.96 -15.46 -12.90
#